data_AF-A0ABD2XK06-F1
#
_entry.id   AF-A0ABD2XK06-F1
#
_cell.length_a   1.000
_cell.length_b   1.000
_cell.length_c   1.000
_cell.angle_alpha   90.00
_cell.angle_beta   90.00
_cell.angle_gamma   90.00
#
_symmetry.space_group_name_H-M   'P 1'
#
loop_
_entity.id
_entity.type
_entity.pdbx_description
1 polymer ?
#
loop_
_entity_poly.entity_id
_entity_poly.type
_entity_poly.pdbx_seq_one_letter_code
_entity_poly.pdbx_strand_id
1 'polypeptide(L)'
;MNRPSKRNKKVLNLVEKIKILDALKEGEKVAFLARRFNVNESTIRSIRNNESKIRESAKSLGKHAENCKISRSPLMEKMEDMLIIWLQDLMHKKIPIGGDIIREQAKQEGSGFDPMPFHKTERFYM
;
A
#
# COMPACT_ATOMS: atom_id res chain seq x y z
N MET A 1 -21.09 -18.04 -31.74
CA MET A 1 -20.33 -16.85 -31.31
C MET A 1 -19.58 -17.18 -30.03
N ASN A 2 -18.25 -17.32 -30.06
CA ASN A 2 -17.45 -17.53 -28.85
C ASN A 2 -17.25 -16.19 -28.13
N ARG A 3 -17.91 -15.98 -26.98
CA ARG A 3 -17.58 -14.85 -26.10
C ARG A 3 -16.17 -15.06 -25.56
N PRO A 4 -15.25 -14.09 -25.67
CA PRO A 4 -13.97 -14.20 -24.99
C PRO A 4 -14.24 -14.30 -23.49
N SER A 5 -13.79 -15.40 -22.87
CA SER A 5 -13.95 -15.59 -21.42
C SER A 5 -13.29 -14.41 -20.69
N LYS A 6 -13.94 -13.89 -19.65
CA LYS A 6 -13.37 -12.81 -18.83
C LYS A 6 -12.03 -13.30 -18.27
N ARG A 7 -10.92 -12.71 -18.72
CA ARG A 7 -9.59 -12.99 -18.15
C ARG A 7 -9.63 -12.74 -16.65
N ASN A 8 -9.20 -13.73 -15.86
CA ASN A 8 -9.00 -13.55 -14.43
C ASN A 8 -7.99 -12.42 -14.20
N LYS A 9 -8.39 -11.40 -13.46
CA LYS A 9 -7.52 -10.25 -13.17
C LYS A 9 -6.42 -10.70 -12.21
N LYS A 10 -5.20 -10.93 -12.71
CA LYS A 10 -4.02 -11.11 -11.86
C LYS A 10 -3.71 -9.77 -11.18
N VAL A 11 -3.63 -9.78 -9.85
CA VAL A 11 -3.20 -8.61 -9.08
C VAL A 11 -1.71 -8.74 -8.80
N LEU A 12 -0.92 -7.84 -9.40
CA LEU A 12 0.53 -7.83 -9.25
C LEU A 12 0.96 -7.15 -7.95
N ASN A 13 1.96 -7.70 -7.27
CA ASN A 13 2.61 -7.05 -6.13
C ASN A 13 3.61 -5.96 -6.59
N LEU A 14 4.13 -5.17 -5.66
CA LEU A 14 5.06 -4.08 -5.98
C LEU A 14 6.37 -4.59 -6.61
N VAL A 15 6.86 -5.76 -6.20
CA VAL A 15 8.07 -6.37 -6.76
C VAL A 15 7.88 -6.78 -8.22
N GLU A 16 6.76 -7.41 -8.56
CA GLU A 16 6.41 -7.75 -9.95
C GLU A 16 6.26 -6.50 -10.80
N LYS A 17 5.66 -5.42 -10.26
CA LYS A 17 5.56 -4.14 -10.95
C LYS A 17 6.94 -3.51 -11.20
N ILE A 18 7.88 -3.59 -10.27
CA ILE A 18 9.26 -3.14 -10.49
C ILE A 18 9.93 -3.94 -11.62
N LYS A 19 9.79 -5.28 -11.62
CA LYS A 19 10.33 -6.11 -12.70
C LYS A 19 9.80 -5.71 -14.07
N ILE A 20 8.51 -5.35 -14.15
CA ILE A 20 7.91 -4.83 -15.39
C ILE A 20 8.54 -3.48 -15.78
N LEU A 21 8.75 -2.58 -14.83
CA LEU A 21 9.36 -1.26 -15.08
C LEU A 21 10.81 -1.37 -15.56
N ASP A 22 11.59 -2.26 -14.94
CA ASP A 22 12.99 -2.48 -15.32
C ASP A 22 13.08 -3.10 -16.72
N ALA A 23 12.24 -4.09 -17.04
CA ALA A 23 12.16 -4.66 -18.38
C ALA A 23 11.69 -3.65 -19.45
N LEU A 24 10.77 -2.75 -19.11
CA LEU A 24 10.39 -1.63 -19.99
C LEU A 24 11.56 -0.69 -20.26
N LYS A 25 12.41 -0.44 -19.25
CA LYS A 25 13.61 0.40 -19.38
C LYS A 25 14.68 -0.25 -20.24
N GLU A 26 14.80 -1.58 -20.19
CA GLU A 26 15.66 -2.39 -21.06
C GLU A 26 15.15 -2.48 -22.51
N GLY A 27 13.95 -1.97 -22.79
CA GLY A 27 13.37 -1.92 -24.13
C GLY A 27 12.43 -3.08 -24.48
N GLU A 28 12.02 -3.90 -23.51
CA GLU A 28 11.02 -4.94 -23.75
C GLU A 28 9.67 -4.33 -24.22
N LYS A 29 9.03 -5.01 -25.18
CA LYS A 29 7.74 -4.55 -25.74
C LYS A 29 6.58 -4.79 -24.76
N VAL A 30 5.67 -3.83 -24.68
CA VAL A 30 4.46 -3.88 -23.82
C VAL A 30 3.64 -5.16 -24.04
N ALA A 31 3.44 -5.57 -25.30
CA ALA A 31 2.68 -6.77 -25.62
C ALA A 31 3.35 -8.06 -25.12
N PHE A 32 4.68 -8.10 -25.11
CA PHE A 32 5.44 -9.24 -24.59
C PHE A 32 5.31 -9.32 -23.06
N LEU A 33 5.50 -8.19 -22.37
CA LEU A 33 5.33 -8.10 -20.92
C LEU A 33 3.90 -8.44 -20.48
N ALA A 34 2.89 -7.97 -21.20
CA ALA A 34 1.50 -8.30 -20.92
C ALA A 34 1.24 -9.82 -20.95
N ARG A 35 1.83 -10.54 -21.93
CA ARG A 35 1.75 -12.00 -22.01
C ARG A 35 2.54 -12.69 -20.89
N ARG A 36 3.80 -12.27 -20.68
CA ARG A 36 4.70 -12.83 -19.65
C ARG A 36 4.11 -12.75 -18.25
N PHE A 37 3.52 -11.62 -17.90
CA PHE A 37 2.93 -11.40 -16.58
C PHE A 37 1.44 -11.77 -16.50
N ASN A 38 0.83 -12.25 -17.60
CA ASN A 38 -0.58 -12.57 -17.72
C ASN A 38 -1.51 -11.40 -17.29
N VAL A 39 -1.23 -10.21 -17.82
CA VAL A 39 -2.00 -8.99 -17.57
C VAL A 39 -2.38 -8.32 -18.89
N ASN A 40 -3.26 -7.32 -18.83
CA ASN A 40 -3.62 -6.54 -20.01
C ASN A 40 -2.54 -5.51 -20.31
N GLU A 41 -2.37 -5.15 -21.58
CA GLU A 41 -1.42 -4.11 -21.96
C GLU A 41 -1.76 -2.74 -21.34
N SER A 42 -3.06 -2.47 -21.12
CA SER A 42 -3.50 -1.27 -20.40
C SER A 42 -2.97 -1.25 -18.97
N THR A 43 -2.86 -2.41 -18.31
CA THR A 43 -2.24 -2.55 -16.99
C THR A 43 -0.76 -2.22 -17.05
N ILE A 44 -0.02 -2.74 -18.05
CA ILE A 44 1.40 -2.41 -18.23
C ILE A 44 1.60 -0.91 -18.46
N ARG A 45 0.78 -0.28 -19.29
CA ARG A 45 0.80 1.18 -19.51
C ARG A 45 0.51 1.96 -18.22
N SER A 46 -0.47 1.52 -17.44
CA SER A 46 -0.79 2.13 -16.15
C SER A 46 0.34 1.99 -15.13
N ILE A 47 1.04 0.84 -15.11
CA ILE A 47 2.23 0.63 -14.27
C ILE A 47 3.34 1.60 -14.69
N ARG A 48 3.60 1.72 -15.99
CA ARG A 48 4.58 2.68 -16.53
C ARG A 48 4.26 4.12 -16.13
N ASN A 49 3.01 4.54 -16.23
CA ASN A 49 2.59 5.90 -15.86
C ASN A 49 2.72 6.19 -14.36
N ASN A 50 2.72 5.15 -13.52
CA ASN A 50 2.83 5.27 -12.06
C ASN A 50 4.23 4.87 -11.54
N GLU A 51 5.25 4.89 -12.39
CA GLU A 51 6.59 4.41 -12.08
C GLU A 51 7.18 5.00 -10.79
N SER A 52 7.20 6.34 -10.64
CA SER A 52 7.81 6.98 -9.46
C SER A 52 7.13 6.52 -8.17
N LYS A 53 5.78 6.56 -8.11
CA LYS A 53 5.01 6.12 -6.95
C LYS A 53 5.26 4.66 -6.58
N ILE A 54 5.33 3.78 -7.58
CA ILE A 54 5.61 2.35 -7.36
C ILE A 54 7.01 2.15 -6.78
N ARG A 55 8.03 2.82 -7.34
CA ARG A 55 9.41 2.73 -6.86
C ARG A 55 9.57 3.31 -5.46
N GLU A 56 8.96 4.47 -5.19
CA GLU A 56 8.94 5.10 -3.86
C GLU A 56 8.30 4.19 -2.82
N SER A 57 7.09 3.68 -3.09
CA SER A 57 6.41 2.76 -2.17
C SER A 57 7.20 1.48 -1.93
N ALA A 58 7.82 0.91 -2.96
CA ALA A 58 8.64 -0.29 -2.79
C ALA A 58 9.89 -0.03 -1.95
N LYS A 59 10.52 1.13 -2.10
CA LYS A 59 11.67 1.56 -1.28
C LYS A 59 11.26 1.75 0.19
N SER A 60 10.12 2.40 0.43
CA SER A 60 9.52 2.62 1.76
C SER A 60 9.21 1.28 2.47
N LEU A 61 8.65 0.32 1.73
CA LEU A 61 8.25 -0.99 2.27
C LEU A 61 9.40 -1.99 2.49
N GLY A 62 10.51 -1.84 1.77
CA GLY A 62 11.61 -2.81 1.79
C GLY A 62 11.12 -4.24 1.52
N LYS A 63 11.41 -5.18 2.42
CA LYS A 63 11.00 -6.59 2.31
C LYS A 63 9.48 -6.80 2.25
N HIS A 64 8.68 -5.88 2.79
CA HIS A 64 7.22 -6.00 2.79
C HIS A 64 6.59 -5.75 1.42
N ALA A 65 7.34 -5.22 0.45
CA ALA A 65 6.86 -4.94 -0.90
C ALA A 65 6.36 -6.20 -1.64
N GLU A 66 6.82 -7.39 -1.25
CA GLU A 66 6.38 -8.68 -1.81
C GLU A 66 4.92 -8.99 -1.49
N ASN A 67 4.42 -8.52 -0.34
CA ASN A 67 3.06 -8.73 0.12
C ASN A 67 2.12 -7.59 -0.29
N CYS A 68 2.68 -6.41 -0.62
CA CYS A 68 1.91 -5.23 -0.95
C CYS A 68 1.55 -5.16 -2.44
N LYS A 69 0.26 -4.99 -2.73
CA LYS A 69 -0.29 -4.83 -4.08
C LYS A 69 -0.57 -3.38 -4.45
N ILE A 70 -0.71 -2.51 -3.46
CA ILE A 70 -1.10 -1.10 -3.59
C ILE A 70 0.13 -0.24 -3.27
N SER A 71 0.33 0.82 -4.04
CA SER A 71 1.32 1.85 -3.73
C SER A 71 0.75 2.74 -2.62
N ARG A 72 1.55 3.02 -1.60
CA ARG A 72 1.13 3.87 -0.48
C ARG A 72 1.00 5.31 -0.96
N SER A 73 -0.07 5.97 -0.52
CA SER A 73 -0.19 7.42 -0.68
C SER A 73 0.57 8.13 0.45
N PRO A 74 1.05 9.36 0.23
CA PRO A 74 1.71 10.13 1.29
C PRO A 74 0.84 10.32 2.55
N LEU A 75 -0.50 10.38 2.38
CA LEU A 75 -1.43 10.44 3.50
C LEU A 75 -1.43 9.13 4.30
N MET A 76 -1.39 7.99 3.61
CA MET A 76 -1.35 6.67 4.25
C MET A 76 -0.04 6.46 5.01
N GLU A 77 1.10 6.86 4.44
CA GLU A 77 2.40 6.78 5.13
C GLU A 77 2.42 7.64 6.38
N LYS A 78 1.98 8.91 6.29
CA LYS A 78 1.88 9.79 7.47
C LYS A 78 0.99 9.21 8.56
N MET A 79 -0.15 8.62 8.18
CA MET A 79 -1.05 7.97 9.12
C MET A 79 -0.39 6.75 9.78
N GLU A 80 0.30 5.90 9.01
CA GLU A 80 1.04 4.75 9.54
C GLU A 80 2.14 5.19 10.53
N ASP A 81 2.92 6.22 10.20
CA ASP A 81 3.98 6.76 11.07
C ASP A 81 3.41 7.25 12.41
N MET A 82 2.30 7.99 12.36
CA MET A 82 1.64 8.48 13.59
C MET A 82 1.07 7.34 14.42
N LEU A 83 0.46 6.33 13.79
CA LEU A 83 -0.04 5.15 14.50
C LEU A 83 1.11 4.35 15.14
N ILE A 84 2.28 4.29 14.51
CA ILE A 84 3.47 3.65 15.08
C ILE A 84 3.92 4.39 16.34
N ILE A 85 4.02 5.72 16.30
CA ILE A 85 4.42 6.53 17.47
C ILE A 85 3.42 6.34 18.62
N TRP A 86 2.13 6.39 18.31
CA TRP A 86 1.07 6.19 19.30
C TRP A 86 1.12 4.78 19.91
N LEU A 87 1.27 3.74 19.09
CA LEU A 87 1.39 2.37 19.56
C LEU A 87 2.63 2.17 20.44
N GLN A 88 3.76 2.80 20.09
CA GLN A 88 4.97 2.77 20.90
C GLN A 88 4.73 3.37 22.29
N ASP A 89 4.06 4.52 22.41
CA ASP A 89 3.72 5.13 23.70
C ASP A 89 2.86 4.19 24.58
N LEU A 90 1.90 3.49 23.96
CA LEU A 90 1.00 2.57 24.66
C LEU A 90 1.70 1.29 25.10
N MET A 91 2.63 0.79 24.28
CA MET A 91 3.50 -0.34 24.65
C MET A 91 4.38 0.01 25.85
N HIS A 92 4.95 1.22 25.91
CA HIS A 92 5.71 1.68 27.07
C HIS A 92 4.85 1.74 28.33
N LYS A 93 3.58 2.10 28.20
CA LYS A 93 2.60 2.16 29.31
C LYS A 93 1.99 0.79 29.66
N LYS A 94 2.37 -0.29 28.97
CA LYS A 94 1.85 -1.65 29.13
C LYS A 94 0.33 -1.76 29.00
N ILE A 95 -0.28 -0.90 28.17
CA ILE A 95 -1.72 -0.94 27.91
C ILE A 95 -1.97 -1.95 26.79
N PRO A 96 -2.74 -3.03 27.02
CA PRO A 96 -3.13 -3.94 25.95
C PRO A 96 -4.17 -3.26 25.05
N ILE A 97 -3.92 -3.28 23.74
CA ILE A 97 -4.79 -2.63 22.75
C ILE A 97 -5.23 -3.63 21.70
N GLY A 98 -6.54 -3.67 21.47
CA GLY A 98 -7.16 -4.46 20.41
C GLY A 98 -6.98 -3.79 19.04
N GLY A 99 -6.89 -4.61 17.99
CA GLY A 99 -6.75 -4.12 16.61
C GLY A 99 -7.97 -3.34 16.09
N ASP A 100 -9.12 -3.49 16.75
CA ASP A 100 -10.34 -2.72 16.56
C ASP A 100 -10.14 -1.25 16.94
N ILE A 101 -9.51 -0.97 18.08
CA ILE A 101 -9.19 0.39 18.54
C ILE A 101 -8.21 1.07 17.58
N ILE A 102 -7.18 0.35 17.14
CA ILE A 102 -6.21 0.86 16.14
C ILE A 102 -6.93 1.24 14.84
N ARG A 103 -7.90 0.43 14.42
CA ARG A 103 -8.69 0.69 13.20
C ARG A 103 -9.63 1.87 13.37
N GLU A 104 -10.23 2.02 14.53
CA GLU A 104 -11.08 3.17 14.85
C GLU A 104 -10.26 4.46 14.84
N GLN A 105 -9.07 4.45 15.45
CA GLN A 105 -8.13 5.56 15.38
C GLN A 105 -7.77 5.89 13.92
N ALA A 106 -7.40 4.91 13.11
CA ALA A 106 -7.08 5.14 11.70
C ALA A 106 -8.24 5.76 10.88
N LYS A 107 -9.49 5.49 11.25
CA LYS A 107 -10.68 6.04 10.55
C LYS A 107 -10.97 7.49 10.93
N GLN A 108 -10.70 7.87 12.17
CA GLN A 108 -10.92 9.25 12.64
C GLN A 108 -9.93 10.24 12.00
N GLU A 109 -8.75 9.76 11.61
CA GLU A 109 -7.59 10.61 11.26
C GLU A 109 -7.39 10.90 9.75
N GLY A 110 -8.44 10.74 8.94
CA GLY A 110 -8.41 11.03 7.49
C GLY A 110 -8.25 12.52 7.12
N SER A 111 -8.27 13.44 8.09
CA SER A 111 -8.29 14.89 7.87
C SER A 111 -7.50 15.66 8.94
N GLY A 112 -6.17 15.61 8.89
CA GLY A 112 -5.28 16.50 9.66
C GLY A 112 -5.21 16.18 11.15
N PHE A 113 -4.20 15.41 11.55
CA PHE A 113 -3.95 15.06 12.96
C PHE A 113 -2.98 16.05 13.62
N ASP A 114 -3.39 16.57 14.77
CA ASP A 114 -2.55 17.10 15.85
C ASP A 114 -2.62 16.05 16.98
N PRO A 115 -1.50 15.49 17.47
CA PRO A 115 -1.52 14.36 18.41
C PRO A 115 -2.40 14.63 19.63
N MET A 116 -3.47 13.84 19.76
CA MET A 116 -4.42 13.98 20.87
C MET A 116 -3.68 13.78 22.20
N PRO A 117 -3.68 14.77 23.11
CA PRO A 117 -3.09 14.58 24.43
C PRO A 117 -3.90 13.54 25.22
N PHE A 118 -3.15 12.69 25.93
CA PHE A 118 -3.59 11.50 26.66
C PHE A 118 -4.88 11.67 27.49
N HIS A 119 -5.16 12.88 27.98
CA HIS A 119 -6.34 13.19 28.80
C HIS A 119 -7.70 13.08 28.06
N LYS A 120 -7.73 12.81 26.74
CA LYS A 120 -8.98 12.54 25.98
C LYS A 120 -9.22 11.05 25.67
N THR A 121 -8.31 10.16 26.06
CA THR A 121 -8.41 8.72 25.75
C THR A 121 -9.24 7.92 26.75
N GLU A 122 -9.59 8.47 27.92
CA GLU A 122 -10.42 7.80 28.94
C GLU A 122 -11.84 7.42 28.46
N ARG A 123 -12.33 8.00 27.36
CA ARG A 123 -13.63 7.62 26.77
C ARG A 123 -13.63 6.31 26.00
N PHE A 124 -12.47 5.72 25.73
CA PHE A 124 -12.34 4.48 24.96
C PHE A 124 -11.87 3.28 25.80
N TYR A 125 -11.63 3.46 27.10
CA TYR A 125 -11.15 2.42 28.02
C TYR A 125 -12.14 2.05 29.14
N MET A 126 -13.42 2.44 29.00
CA MET A 126 -14.53 1.98 29.84
C MET A 126 -15.58 1.26 29.01
#